data_AF-A0A346PLT6-F1
#
_entry.id   AF-A0A346PLT6-F1
#
_cell.length_a   1.000
_cell.length_b   1.000
_cell.length_c   1.000
_cell.angle_alpha   90.00
_cell.angle_beta   90.00
_cell.angle_gamma   90.00
#
_symmetry.space_group_name_H-M   'P 1'
#
loop_
_entity.id
_entity.type
_entity.pdbx_description
1 polymer ?
#
loop_
_entity_poly.entity_id
_entity_poly.type
_entity_poly.pdbx_seq_one_letter_code
_entity_poly.pdbx_strand_id
1 'polypeptide(L)'
;MADTKKGRAKKARDAENRERERDLTEARERGDEAEPPRECQRRDCSEPVTFVVVERYRDETGHGTVEATADLCTAHTADERPTNLDGDFEDYLFRVEPA
;
A
#
# COMPACT_ATOMS: atom_id res chain seq x y z
N MET A 1 48.17 -19.58 -27.97
CA MET A 1 46.75 -19.18 -27.86
C MET A 1 46.64 -18.30 -26.62
N ALA A 2 46.36 -17.01 -26.76
CA ALA A 2 46.44 -16.06 -25.64
C ALA A 2 45.05 -15.52 -25.31
N ASP A 3 44.59 -15.73 -24.07
CA ASP A 3 43.47 -14.98 -23.50
C ASP A 3 43.81 -13.49 -23.58
N THR A 4 43.20 -12.80 -24.54
CA THR A 4 43.37 -11.35 -24.66
C THR A 4 42.73 -10.67 -23.45
N LYS A 5 43.31 -9.57 -22.98
CA LYS A 5 42.75 -8.73 -21.91
C LYS A 5 41.27 -8.41 -22.14
N LYS A 6 40.86 -8.26 -23.41
CA LYS A 6 39.49 -8.04 -23.86
C LYS A 6 38.56 -9.23 -23.58
N GLY A 7 39.04 -10.46 -23.75
CA GLY A 7 38.28 -11.68 -23.43
C GLY A 7 37.99 -11.82 -21.93
N ARG A 8 38.97 -11.48 -21.06
CA ARG A 8 38.79 -11.48 -19.61
C ARG A 8 37.75 -10.45 -19.14
N ALA A 9 37.80 -9.23 -19.69
CA ALA A 9 36.84 -8.18 -19.38
C ALA A 9 35.41 -8.55 -19.81
N LYS A 10 35.26 -9.18 -20.99
CA LYS A 10 33.96 -9.68 -21.46
C LYS A 10 33.39 -10.72 -20.48
N LYS A 11 34.19 -11.73 -20.10
CA LYS A 11 33.78 -12.78 -19.15
C LYS A 11 33.33 -12.20 -17.80
N ALA A 12 34.02 -11.17 -17.30
CA ALA A 12 33.63 -10.50 -16.05
C ALA A 12 32.27 -9.82 -16.17
N ARG A 13 32.04 -9.07 -17.26
CA ARG A 13 30.76 -8.41 -17.52
C ARG A 13 29.61 -9.39 -17.73
N ASP A 14 29.85 -10.50 -18.42
CA ASP A 14 28.86 -11.57 -18.59
C ASP A 14 28.55 -12.30 -17.27
N ALA A 15 29.50 -12.35 -16.32
CA ALA A 15 29.24 -12.88 -14.99
C ALA A 15 28.37 -11.93 -14.16
N GLU A 16 28.72 -10.64 -14.14
CA GLU A 16 27.98 -9.58 -13.45
C GLU A 16 26.53 -9.47 -13.96
N ASN A 17 26.34 -9.49 -15.29
CA ASN A 17 25.00 -9.46 -15.89
C ASN A 17 24.13 -10.63 -15.41
N ARG A 18 24.70 -11.85 -15.38
CA ARG A 18 23.97 -13.05 -14.93
C ARG A 18 23.63 -13.01 -13.45
N GLU A 19 24.49 -12.42 -12.62
CA GLU A 19 24.20 -12.17 -11.20
C GLU A 19 23.01 -11.22 -11.06
N ARG A 20 23.06 -10.08 -11.73
CA ARG A 20 21.97 -9.09 -11.71
C ARG A 20 20.65 -9.65 -12.22
N GLU A 21 20.66 -10.48 -13.25
CA GLU A 21 19.45 -11.15 -13.75
C GLU A 21 18.85 -12.11 -12.72
N ARG A 22 19.68 -12.85 -11.98
CA ARG A 22 19.22 -13.71 -10.89
C ARG A 22 18.62 -12.90 -9.75
N ASP A 23 19.29 -11.84 -9.32
CA ASP A 23 18.82 -10.97 -8.24
C ASP A 23 17.46 -10.34 -8.58
N LEU A 24 17.27 -9.89 -9.83
CA LEU A 24 16.00 -9.35 -10.30
C LEU A 24 14.90 -10.42 -10.37
N THR A 25 15.24 -11.65 -10.77
CA THR A 25 14.29 -12.76 -10.85
C THR A 25 13.85 -13.16 -9.45
N GLU A 26 14.79 -13.36 -8.52
CA GLU A 26 14.50 -13.70 -7.12
C GLU A 26 13.70 -12.59 -6.42
N ALA A 27 14.03 -11.31 -6.67
CA ALA A 27 13.26 -10.19 -6.15
C ALA A 27 11.81 -10.18 -6.66
N ARG A 28 11.60 -10.58 -7.92
CA ARG A 28 10.27 -10.70 -8.51
C ARG A 28 9.50 -11.90 -7.96
N GLU A 29 10.16 -13.04 -7.78
CA GLU A 29 9.55 -14.23 -7.17
C GLU A 29 9.08 -13.95 -5.74
N ARG A 30 9.90 -13.24 -4.94
CA ARG A 30 9.51 -12.77 -3.60
C ARG A 30 8.34 -11.77 -3.65
N GLY A 31 8.30 -10.91 -4.66
CA GLY A 31 7.19 -9.96 -4.85
C GLY A 31 5.88 -10.60 -5.30
N ASP A 32 5.90 -11.86 -5.75
CA ASP A 32 4.72 -12.64 -6.15
C ASP A 32 4.13 -13.44 -4.97
N GLU A 33 4.79 -13.42 -3.79
CA GLU A 33 4.21 -13.97 -2.56
C GLU A 33 2.96 -13.18 -2.17
N ALA A 34 1.89 -13.90 -1.80
CA ALA A 34 0.65 -13.26 -1.37
C ALA A 34 0.92 -12.38 -0.14
N GLU A 35 0.60 -11.09 -0.26
CA GLU A 35 0.69 -10.18 0.88
C GLU A 35 -0.20 -10.69 2.03
N PRO A 36 0.23 -10.56 3.30
CA PRO A 36 -0.61 -10.92 4.42
C PRO A 36 -1.90 -10.09 4.38
N PRO A 37 -3.04 -10.66 4.84
CA PRO A 37 -4.28 -9.92 4.91
C PRO A 37 -4.10 -8.67 5.79
N ARG A 38 -4.61 -7.53 5.33
CA ARG A 38 -4.63 -6.31 6.13
C ARG A 38 -5.51 -6.52 7.37
N GLU A 39 -5.06 -6.02 8.51
CA GLU A 39 -5.76 -6.08 9.79
C GLU A 39 -6.54 -4.80 10.06
N CYS A 40 -7.64 -4.91 10.80
CA CYS A 40 -8.46 -3.77 11.19
C CYS A 40 -7.62 -2.73 11.95
N GLN A 41 -7.76 -1.45 11.58
CA GLN A 41 -7.01 -0.35 12.19
C GLN A 41 -7.44 -0.05 13.65
N ARG A 42 -8.53 -0.66 14.14
CA ARG A 42 -9.00 -0.44 15.51
C ARG A 42 -8.01 -1.07 16.49
N ARG A 43 -7.76 -0.36 17.59
CA ARG A 43 -6.86 -0.83 18.64
C ARG A 43 -7.34 -2.20 19.14
N ASP A 44 -6.38 -3.10 19.32
CA ASP A 44 -6.59 -4.46 19.81
C ASP A 44 -7.54 -5.31 18.95
N CYS A 45 -7.69 -4.97 17.66
CA CYS A 45 -8.44 -5.77 16.69
C CYS A 45 -7.50 -6.35 15.63
N SER A 46 -7.46 -7.68 15.51
CA SER A 46 -6.72 -8.41 14.47
C SER A 46 -7.64 -9.05 13.43
N GLU A 47 -8.92 -8.64 13.40
CA GLU A 47 -9.84 -9.12 12.38
C GLU A 47 -9.45 -8.58 11.00
N PRO A 48 -9.65 -9.37 9.93
CA PRO A 48 -9.29 -8.94 8.59
C PRO A 48 -10.15 -7.76 8.15
N VAL A 49 -9.53 -6.84 7.41
CA VAL A 49 -10.22 -5.71 6.79
C VAL A 49 -11.23 -6.23 5.79
N THR A 50 -12.47 -5.75 5.91
CA THR A 50 -13.55 -6.05 4.97
C THR A 50 -14.00 -4.80 4.21
N PHE A 51 -13.86 -3.63 4.83
CA PHE A 51 -14.30 -2.36 4.26
C PHE A 51 -13.27 -1.27 4.47
N VAL A 52 -13.29 -0.32 3.55
CA VAL A 52 -12.56 0.94 3.62
C VAL A 52 -13.59 2.05 3.84
N VAL A 53 -13.51 2.72 4.98
CA VAL A 53 -14.34 3.88 5.31
C VAL A 53 -13.56 5.13 4.94
N VAL A 54 -14.15 6.00 4.12
CA VAL A 54 -13.53 7.25 3.69
C VAL A 54 -14.43 8.41 4.07
N GLU A 55 -13.89 9.36 4.82
CA GLU A 55 -14.55 10.61 5.18
C GLU A 55 -13.73 11.80 4.66
N ARG A 56 -14.38 12.64 3.85
CA ARG A 56 -13.82 13.89 3.35
C ARG A 56 -14.45 15.06 4.08
N TYR A 57 -13.62 15.89 4.70
CA TYR A 57 -14.07 17.03 5.50
C TYR A 57 -13.13 18.22 5.36
N ARG A 58 -13.59 19.41 5.77
CA ARG A 58 -12.74 20.60 5.84
C ARG A 58 -11.93 20.59 7.13
N ASP A 59 -10.63 20.73 7.01
CA ASP A 59 -9.72 20.87 8.13
C ASP A 59 -9.98 22.17 8.91
N GLU A 60 -10.11 22.05 10.22
CA GLU A 60 -10.42 23.17 11.11
C GLU A 60 -9.24 24.13 11.30
N THR A 61 -8.02 23.66 11.05
CA THR A 61 -6.80 24.49 11.14
C THR A 61 -6.51 25.28 9.87
N GLY A 62 -7.37 25.16 8.85
CA GLY A 62 -7.32 25.95 7.62
C GLY A 62 -6.44 25.35 6.54
N HIS A 63 -6.07 24.07 6.63
CA HIS A 63 -5.27 23.39 5.60
C HIS A 63 -6.08 22.95 4.37
N GLY A 64 -7.37 23.26 4.32
CA GLY A 64 -8.26 22.93 3.21
C GLY A 64 -9.01 21.62 3.45
N THR A 65 -9.33 20.90 2.37
CA THR A 65 -10.09 19.65 2.45
C THR A 65 -9.15 18.48 2.72
N VAL A 66 -9.48 17.65 3.69
CA VAL A 66 -8.76 16.42 4.06
C VAL A 66 -9.64 15.22 3.79
N GLU A 67 -9.02 14.14 3.33
CA GLU A 67 -9.64 12.82 3.19
C GLU A 67 -9.00 11.89 4.22
N ALA A 68 -9.82 11.39 5.14
CA ALA A 68 -9.44 10.37 6.11
C ALA A 68 -9.94 9.01 5.65
N THR A 69 -9.07 8.01 5.74
CA THR A 69 -9.37 6.64 5.34
C THR A 69 -9.07 5.68 6.49
N ALA A 70 -9.98 4.75 6.75
CA ALA A 70 -9.86 3.72 7.77
C ALA A 70 -10.20 2.34 7.21
N ASP A 71 -9.27 1.40 7.39
CA ASP A 71 -9.41 0.00 7.00
C ASP A 71 -10.02 -0.79 8.18
N LEU A 72 -11.25 -1.27 8.04
CA LEU A 72 -12.04 -1.81 9.14
C LEU A 72 -12.64 -3.19 8.84
N CYS A 73 -12.81 -3.99 9.90
CA CYS A 73 -13.60 -5.22 9.86
C CYS A 73 -15.10 -4.89 9.82
N THR A 74 -15.92 -5.88 9.44
CA THR A 74 -17.39 -5.71 9.37
C THR A 74 -18.01 -5.17 10.65
N ALA A 75 -17.55 -5.64 11.82
CA ALA A 75 -18.08 -5.20 13.11
C ALA A 75 -17.82 -3.71 13.35
N HIS A 76 -16.56 -3.29 13.18
CA HIS A 76 -16.17 -1.91 13.43
C HIS A 76 -16.73 -0.94 12.37
N THR A 77 -16.83 -1.35 11.11
CA THR A 77 -17.51 -0.55 10.07
C THR A 77 -18.97 -0.28 10.43
N ALA A 78 -19.67 -1.21 11.09
CA ALA A 78 -21.05 -1.02 11.50
C ALA A 78 -21.21 0.00 12.64
N ASP A 79 -20.16 0.19 13.45
CA ASP A 79 -20.11 1.17 14.53
C ASP A 79 -19.66 2.56 14.05
N GLU A 80 -18.97 2.65 12.92
CA GLU A 80 -18.53 3.92 12.36
C GLU A 80 -19.71 4.79 11.92
N ARG A 81 -19.59 6.09 12.17
CA ARG A 81 -20.61 7.08 11.84
C ARG A 81 -19.93 8.33 11.27
N PRO A 82 -20.58 9.03 10.33
CA PRO A 82 -20.12 10.36 9.90
C PRO A 82 -20.00 11.28 11.12
N THR A 83 -18.84 11.93 11.26
CA THR A 83 -18.53 12.74 12.45
C THR A 83 -18.99 14.18 12.27
N ASN A 84 -19.01 14.68 11.03
CA ASN A 84 -19.32 16.07 10.72
C ASN A 84 -20.75 16.25 10.17
N LEU A 85 -21.76 15.94 11.00
CA LEU A 85 -23.18 16.03 10.64
C LEU A 85 -23.68 17.48 10.47
N ASP A 86 -23.01 18.43 11.08
CA ASP A 86 -23.36 19.87 11.06
C ASP A 86 -22.61 20.65 9.97
N GLY A 87 -21.80 19.96 9.15
CA GLY A 87 -20.95 20.59 8.14
C GLY A 87 -21.75 21.09 6.93
N ASP A 88 -21.86 22.41 6.77
CA ASP A 88 -22.27 23.08 5.52
C ASP A 88 -21.13 23.05 4.49
N PHE A 89 -20.63 21.86 4.18
CA PHE A 89 -19.53 21.71 3.23
C PHE A 89 -19.99 20.94 2.00
N GLU A 90 -19.94 21.61 0.85
CA GLU A 90 -20.43 21.08 -0.43
C GLU A 90 -19.71 19.79 -0.85
N ASP A 91 -18.41 19.65 -0.56
CA ASP A 91 -17.65 18.42 -0.86
C ASP A 91 -17.55 17.46 0.34
N TYR A 92 -18.40 17.61 1.36
CA TYR A 92 -18.45 16.63 2.45
C TYR A 92 -18.93 15.28 1.92
N LEU A 93 -18.18 14.22 2.23
CA LEU A 93 -18.50 12.89 1.76
C LEU A 93 -18.12 11.85 2.81
N PHE A 94 -19.05 10.95 3.10
CA PHE A 94 -18.81 9.76 3.89
C PHE A 94 -19.20 8.54 3.04
N ARG A 95 -18.23 7.68 2.74
CA ARG A 95 -18.43 6.45 1.96
C ARG A 95 -17.85 5.23 2.66
N VAL A 96 -18.50 4.09 2.44
CA VAL A 96 -18.03 2.77 2.86
C VAL A 96 -17.91 1.92 1.61
N GLU A 97 -16.69 1.47 1.31
CA GLU A 97 -16.37 0.67 0.13
C GLU A 97 -15.86 -0.71 0.58
N PRO A 98 -16.16 -1.81 -0.14
CA PRO A 98 -15.52 -3.10 0.13
C PRO A 98 -14.01 -3.01 -0.17
N ALA A 99 -13.19 -3.65 0.67
CA ALA A 99 -11.73 -3.55 0.66
C ALA A 99 -11.00 -4.48 -0.32
#